data_AF-X1GEC3-F1
#
_entry.id   AF-X1GEC3-F1
#
_cell.length_a   1.000
_cell.length_b   1.000
_cell.length_c   1.000
_cell.angle_alpha   90.00
_cell.angle_beta   90.00
_cell.angle_gamma   90.00
#
_symmetry.space_group_name_H-M   'P 1'
#
loop_
_entity.id
_entity.type
_entity.pdbx_description
1 polymer ?
#
loop_
_entity_poly.entity_id
_entity_poly.type
_entity_poly.pdbx_seq_one_letter_code
_entity_poly.pdbx_strand_id
1 'polypeptide(L)'
;SNVQIRELSKYIKKLRKKDDLKNKFTLKSIIEIIEKEEEGSKSTKQALIGWLSELERLNLFGSQENPVMKNVINQGEISIFNLQDEVSIRKKQIMVDYICNQLFYLRRKNEIPPFLLIIEEAHQFCPEAAHSKALSKYIIETIAREGRKFMACLCLISQRPKKLSTTAFPINNISP
;
A
#
# COMPACT_ATOMS: atom_id res chain seq x y z
N SER A 1 -15.32 -2.18 12.26
CA SER A 1 -16.75 -2.49 12.19
C SER A 1 -17.27 -2.19 10.79
N ASN A 2 -18.13 -3.04 10.22
CA ASN A 2 -18.75 -2.81 8.90
C ASN A 2 -19.52 -1.47 8.84
N VAL A 3 -20.04 -1.01 9.98
CA VAL A 3 -20.75 0.27 10.10
C VAL A 3 -19.83 1.46 9.83
N GLN A 4 -18.64 1.49 10.44
CA GLN A 4 -17.67 2.59 10.27
C GLN A 4 -17.17 2.68 8.82
N ILE A 5 -16.91 1.55 8.16
CA ILE A 5 -16.50 1.50 6.75
C ILE A 5 -17.61 2.06 5.85
N ARG A 6 -18.86 1.68 6.11
CA ARG A 6 -20.03 2.18 5.37
C ARG A 6 -20.20 3.68 5.55
N GLU A 7 -20.07 4.19 6.78
CA GLU A 7 -20.16 5.62 7.07
C GLU A 7 -19.03 6.41 6.39
N LEU A 8 -17.78 5.97 6.53
CA LEU A 8 -16.63 6.59 5.84
C LEU A 8 -16.84 6.65 4.32
N SER A 9 -17.36 5.57 3.73
CA SER A 9 -17.66 5.50 2.31
C SER A 9 -18.69 6.55 1.86
N LYS A 10 -19.67 6.89 2.72
CA LYS A 10 -20.63 7.97 2.43
C LYS A 10 -19.93 9.33 2.39
N TYR A 11 -19.07 9.65 3.36
CA TYR A 11 -18.34 10.91 3.40
C TYR A 11 -17.40 11.07 2.20
N ILE A 12 -16.68 10.02 1.82
CA ILE A 12 -15.83 10.01 0.63
C ILE A 12 -16.66 10.26 -0.65
N LYS A 13 -17.86 9.66 -0.75
CA LYS A 13 -18.76 9.89 -1.90
C LYS A 13 -19.27 11.34 -1.94
N LYS A 14 -19.60 11.95 -0.80
CA LYS A 14 -20.00 13.36 -0.73
C LYS A 14 -18.89 14.29 -1.22
N LEU A 15 -17.66 14.03 -0.81
CA LEU A 15 -16.47 14.77 -1.28
C LEU A 15 -16.27 14.69 -2.78
N ARG A 16 -16.39 13.49 -3.36
CA ARG A 16 -16.24 13.27 -4.81
C ARG A 16 -17.30 13.98 -5.66
N LYS A 17 -18.47 14.31 -5.09
CA LYS A 17 -19.56 15.00 -5.80
C LYS A 17 -19.43 16.52 -5.81
N LYS A 18 -18.61 17.12 -4.94
CA LYS A 18 -18.38 18.57 -4.95
C LYS A 18 -17.39 18.92 -6.07
N ASP A 19 -17.86 19.62 -7.10
CA ASP A 19 -17.07 20.03 -8.27
C ASP A 19 -15.81 20.84 -7.92
N ASP A 20 -15.83 21.58 -6.80
CA ASP A 20 -14.70 22.38 -6.31
C ASP A 20 -13.51 21.53 -5.81
N LEU A 21 -13.71 20.24 -5.52
CA LEU A 21 -12.73 19.36 -4.91
C LEU A 21 -12.27 18.22 -5.82
N LYS A 22 -12.51 18.32 -7.15
CA LYS A 22 -12.12 17.34 -8.20
C LYS A 22 -10.78 16.64 -7.92
N ASN A 23 -10.87 15.52 -7.21
CA ASN A 23 -9.77 14.64 -6.80
C ASN A 23 -8.65 15.25 -5.95
N LYS A 24 -8.86 16.40 -5.28
CA LYS A 24 -7.83 17.08 -4.45
C LYS A 24 -8.24 17.25 -2.99
N PHE A 25 -8.84 16.22 -2.39
CA PHE A 25 -9.14 16.24 -0.95
C PHE A 25 -8.05 15.50 -0.17
N THR A 26 -7.79 15.94 1.06
CA THR A 26 -6.84 15.30 1.98
C THR A 26 -7.58 14.59 3.11
N LEU A 27 -6.85 13.88 3.98
CA LEU A 27 -7.43 13.33 5.21
C LEU A 27 -8.04 14.43 6.09
N LYS A 28 -7.42 15.61 6.16
CA LYS A 28 -7.97 16.79 6.86
C LYS A 28 -9.34 17.19 6.31
N SER A 29 -9.47 17.25 4.98
CA SER A 29 -10.75 17.57 4.33
C SER A 29 -11.85 16.57 4.66
N ILE A 30 -11.50 15.28 4.85
CA ILE A 30 -12.46 14.26 5.29
C ILE A 30 -12.86 14.49 6.76
N ILE A 31 -11.88 14.74 7.63
CA ILE A 31 -12.11 15.01 9.06
C ILE A 31 -13.06 16.21 9.23
N GLU A 32 -12.79 17.33 8.55
CA GLU A 32 -13.61 18.53 8.63
C GLU A 32 -15.08 18.30 8.23
N ILE A 33 -15.33 17.41 7.25
CA ILE A 33 -16.70 17.09 6.84
C ILE A 33 -17.39 16.20 7.87
N ILE A 34 -16.67 15.25 8.46
CA ILE A 34 -17.23 14.39 9.51
C ILE A 34 -17.60 15.23 10.75
N GLU A 35 -16.80 16.26 11.06
CA GLU A 35 -17.05 17.19 12.17
C GLU A 35 -18.22 18.13 11.91
N LYS A 36 -18.37 18.64 10.68
CA LYS A 36 -19.47 19.56 10.28
C LYS A 36 -20.81 18.85 10.08
N GLU A 37 -20.83 17.54 9.88
CA GLU A 37 -22.06 16.78 9.73
C GLU A 37 -22.78 16.71 11.08
N GLU A 38 -24.04 17.15 11.16
CA GLU A 38 -24.84 17.06 12.40
C GLU A 38 -25.45 15.66 12.58
N GLU A 39 -25.86 15.03 11.47
CA GLU A 39 -26.51 13.71 11.48
C GLU A 39 -25.51 12.55 11.69
N GLY A 40 -25.90 11.56 12.50
CA GLY A 40 -25.15 10.31 12.69
C GLY A 40 -24.63 10.11 14.12
N SER A 41 -24.19 8.88 14.42
CA SER A 41 -23.73 8.49 15.75
C SER A 41 -22.43 9.21 16.15
N LYS A 42 -22.48 9.98 17.26
CA LYS A 42 -21.33 10.70 17.83
C LYS A 42 -20.13 9.79 18.09
N SER A 43 -20.36 8.58 18.62
CA SER A 43 -19.29 7.60 18.88
C SER A 43 -18.65 7.07 17.60
N THR A 44 -19.43 6.89 16.53
CA THR A 44 -18.91 6.45 15.23
C THR A 44 -18.06 7.53 14.58
N LYS A 45 -18.50 8.80 14.63
CA LYS A 45 -17.74 9.95 14.12
C LYS A 45 -16.41 10.10 14.86
N GLN A 46 -16.44 10.05 16.19
CA GLN A 46 -15.24 10.18 17.01
C GLN A 46 -14.21 9.07 16.72
N ALA A 47 -14.68 7.84 16.52
CA ALA A 47 -13.81 6.73 16.12
C ALA A 47 -13.17 6.95 14.73
N LEU A 48 -13.97 7.42 13.74
CA LEU A 48 -13.46 7.73 12.41
C LEU A 48 -12.43 8.85 12.42
N ILE A 49 -12.71 9.94 13.15
CA ILE A 49 -11.78 11.06 13.30
C ILE A 49 -10.47 10.57 13.91
N GLY A 50 -10.53 9.79 15.00
CA GLY A 50 -9.33 9.22 15.63
C GLY A 50 -8.46 8.41 14.66
N TRP A 51 -9.08 7.57 13.84
CA TRP A 51 -8.37 6.78 12.83
C TRP A 51 -7.78 7.64 11.69
N LEU A 52 -8.54 8.60 11.19
CA LEU A 52 -8.07 9.49 10.13
C LEU A 52 -6.92 10.37 10.61
N SER A 53 -6.97 10.86 11.85
CA SER A 53 -5.87 11.60 12.46
C SER A 53 -4.64 10.72 12.68
N GLU A 54 -4.80 9.45 13.04
CA GLU A 54 -3.67 8.51 13.11
C GLU A 54 -3.02 8.29 11.74
N LEU A 55 -3.84 8.12 10.68
CA LEU A 55 -3.35 8.00 9.31
C LEU A 55 -2.66 9.29 8.82
N GLU A 56 -3.19 10.44 9.19
CA GLU A 56 -2.60 11.74 8.86
C GLU A 56 -1.20 11.90 9.46
N ARG A 57 -1.01 11.48 10.72
CA ARG A 57 0.29 11.49 11.40
C ARG A 57 1.37 10.64 10.71
N LEU A 58 0.98 9.69 9.86
CA LEU A 58 1.94 8.92 9.07
C LEU A 58 2.63 9.76 8.00
N ASN A 59 2.07 10.92 7.63
CA ASN A 59 2.57 11.79 6.55
C ASN A 59 2.76 11.05 5.21
N LEU A 60 1.91 10.05 4.95
CA LEU A 60 1.91 9.28 3.70
C LEU A 60 0.86 9.75 2.69
N PHE A 61 -0.20 10.42 3.17
CA PHE A 61 -1.38 10.71 2.38
C PHE A 61 -1.42 12.18 1.98
N GLY A 62 -1.15 12.45 0.71
CA GLY A 62 -1.26 13.78 0.10
C GLY A 62 -2.57 13.95 -0.68
N SER A 63 -2.77 15.15 -1.22
CA SER A 63 -3.86 15.46 -2.15
C SER A 63 -3.65 14.84 -3.54
N GLN A 64 -2.43 14.46 -3.86
CA GLN A 64 -2.05 13.83 -5.12
C GLN A 64 -0.95 12.80 -4.86
N GLU A 65 -0.86 11.83 -5.78
CA GLU A 65 0.24 10.87 -5.79
C GLU A 65 1.56 11.59 -6.09
N ASN A 66 2.58 11.32 -5.28
CA ASN A 66 3.93 11.86 -5.46
C ASN A 66 4.97 10.89 -4.86
N PRO A 67 5.90 10.32 -5.65
CA PRO A 67 6.01 10.46 -7.11
C PRO A 67 4.88 9.74 -7.85
N VAL A 68 4.57 10.18 -9.08
CA VAL A 68 3.61 9.48 -9.95
C VAL A 68 4.16 8.12 -10.33
N MET A 69 3.53 7.04 -9.85
CA MET A 69 4.09 5.69 -9.93
C MET A 69 4.34 5.21 -11.36
N LYS A 70 3.54 5.68 -12.33
CA LYS A 70 3.71 5.41 -13.75
C LYS A 70 5.07 5.87 -14.29
N ASN A 71 5.62 6.94 -13.73
CA ASN A 71 6.87 7.55 -14.21
C ASN A 71 8.09 7.03 -13.45
N VAL A 72 7.90 6.16 -12.45
CA VAL A 72 8.99 5.66 -11.62
C VAL A 72 9.73 4.51 -12.29
N ILE A 73 9.14 3.80 -13.24
CA ILE A 73 9.76 2.65 -13.90
C ILE A 73 9.94 2.92 -15.39
N ASN A 74 11.20 2.96 -15.84
CA ASN A 74 11.58 3.09 -17.24
C ASN A 74 12.43 1.89 -17.68
N GLN A 75 12.45 1.64 -18.99
CA GLN A 75 13.25 0.55 -19.54
C GLN A 75 14.75 0.87 -19.46
N GLY A 76 15.54 -0.07 -18.96
CA GLY A 76 17.00 0.07 -18.84
C GLY A 76 17.46 0.88 -17.63
N GLU A 77 16.54 1.35 -16.79
CA GLU A 77 16.84 2.11 -15.58
C GLU A 77 16.62 1.27 -14.31
N ILE A 78 17.26 1.70 -13.23
CA ILE A 78 17.06 1.14 -11.89
C ILE A 78 16.46 2.22 -11.00
N SER A 79 15.31 1.92 -10.42
CA SER A 79 14.62 2.83 -9.50
C SER A 79 14.74 2.32 -8.08
N ILE A 80 15.29 3.16 -7.19
CA ILE A 80 15.58 2.79 -5.81
C ILE A 80 14.62 3.51 -4.87
N PHE A 81 13.80 2.75 -4.15
CA PHE A 81 12.97 3.26 -3.06
C PHE A 81 13.73 3.13 -1.74
N ASN A 82 14.34 4.21 -1.29
CA ASN A 82 15.06 4.22 -0.01
C ASN A 82 14.09 4.36 1.17
N LEU A 83 14.01 3.33 2.02
CA LEU A 83 13.20 3.30 3.24
C LEU A 83 14.04 3.26 4.52
N GLN A 84 15.34 3.56 4.44
CA GLN A 84 16.27 3.43 5.57
C GLN A 84 15.91 4.35 6.73
N ASP A 85 15.58 5.62 6.44
CA ASP A 85 15.34 6.65 7.46
C ASP A 85 13.99 6.50 8.19
N GLU A 86 13.10 5.67 7.67
CA GLU A 86 11.82 5.39 8.32
C GLU A 86 12.03 4.39 9.47
N VAL A 87 11.59 4.73 10.68
CA VAL A 87 11.72 3.83 11.84
C VAL A 87 10.49 2.96 12.04
N SER A 88 9.33 3.41 11.56
CA SER A 88 8.07 2.69 11.74
C SER A 88 7.93 1.54 10.75
N ILE A 89 8.04 0.31 11.23
CA ILE A 89 7.79 -0.90 10.42
C ILE A 89 6.41 -0.87 9.77
N ARG A 90 5.38 -0.39 10.49
CA ARG A 90 4.02 -0.26 9.97
C ARG A 90 3.99 0.71 8.78
N LYS A 91 4.69 1.83 8.87
CA LYS A 91 4.76 2.82 7.79
C LYS A 91 5.50 2.27 6.57
N LYS A 92 6.63 1.57 6.76
CA LYS A 92 7.31 0.85 5.66
C LYS A 92 6.41 -0.18 5.00
N GLN A 93 5.67 -0.98 5.79
CA GLN A 93 4.74 -1.98 5.25
C GLN A 93 3.62 -1.34 4.41
N ILE A 94 3.10 -0.18 4.81
CA ILE A 94 2.11 0.57 4.01
C ILE A 94 2.73 1.05 2.70
N MET A 95 3.95 1.62 2.75
CA MET A 95 4.65 2.10 1.55
C MET A 95 4.92 0.94 0.57
N VAL A 96 5.46 -0.18 1.05
CA VAL A 96 5.75 -1.36 0.23
C VAL A 96 4.47 -1.94 -0.35
N ASP A 97 3.40 -2.05 0.45
CA ASP A 97 2.09 -2.50 -0.03
C ASP A 97 1.57 -1.62 -1.17
N TYR A 98 1.60 -0.29 -0.99
CA TYR A 98 1.16 0.66 -2.00
C TYR A 98 1.98 0.56 -3.29
N ILE A 99 3.32 0.57 -3.18
CA ILE A 99 4.22 0.47 -4.33
C ILE A 99 3.96 -0.84 -5.10
N CYS A 100 3.91 -1.98 -4.40
CA CYS A 100 3.67 -3.28 -5.02
C CYS A 100 2.30 -3.32 -5.74
N ASN A 101 1.25 -2.82 -5.10
CA ASN A 101 -0.09 -2.79 -5.70
C ASN A 101 -0.13 -1.90 -6.94
N GLN A 102 0.45 -0.69 -6.88
CA GLN A 102 0.46 0.24 -8.02
C GLN A 102 1.27 -0.30 -9.19
N LEU A 103 2.50 -0.78 -8.95
CA LEU A 103 3.33 -1.34 -10.00
C LEU A 103 2.67 -2.55 -10.65
N PHE A 104 2.12 -3.46 -9.86
CA PHE A 104 1.46 -4.65 -10.41
C PHE A 104 0.20 -4.29 -11.21
N TYR A 105 -0.61 -3.34 -10.72
CA TYR A 105 -1.79 -2.85 -11.44
C TYR A 105 -1.43 -2.19 -12.77
N LEU A 106 -0.47 -1.26 -12.76
CA LEU A 106 0.00 -0.56 -13.96
C LEU A 106 0.59 -1.55 -14.97
N ARG A 107 1.34 -2.56 -14.49
CA ARG A 107 1.90 -3.59 -15.36
C ARG A 107 0.81 -4.46 -15.98
N ARG A 108 -0.22 -4.87 -15.22
CA ARG A 108 -1.37 -5.61 -15.75
C ARG A 108 -2.14 -4.86 -16.83
N LYS A 109 -2.08 -3.52 -16.80
CA LYS A 109 -2.63 -2.64 -17.84
C LYS A 109 -1.68 -2.36 -19.00
N ASN A 110 -0.46 -2.90 -18.98
CA ASN A 110 0.62 -2.57 -19.92
C ASN A 110 0.96 -1.06 -19.96
N GLU A 111 0.79 -0.35 -18.84
CA GLU A 111 1.09 1.09 -18.76
C GLU A 111 2.54 1.38 -18.33
N ILE A 112 3.25 0.37 -17.81
CA ILE A 112 4.67 0.42 -17.47
C ILE A 112 5.39 -0.80 -18.08
N PRO A 113 6.70 -0.72 -18.34
CA PRO A 113 7.45 -1.84 -18.90
C PRO A 113 7.55 -3.03 -17.93
N PRO A 114 7.92 -4.23 -18.42
CA PRO A 114 8.34 -5.34 -17.58
C PRO A 114 9.39 -4.91 -16.56
N PHE A 115 9.30 -5.46 -15.35
CA PHE A 115 10.23 -5.11 -14.27
C PHE A 115 10.60 -6.32 -13.42
N LEU A 116 11.74 -6.20 -12.74
CA LEU A 116 12.13 -7.03 -11.61
C LEU A 116 12.04 -6.20 -10.33
N LEU A 117 11.14 -6.57 -9.44
CA LEU A 117 11.01 -5.96 -8.12
C LEU A 117 11.90 -6.71 -7.14
N ILE A 118 12.86 -6.00 -6.55
CA ILE A 118 13.75 -6.54 -5.51
C ILE A 118 13.33 -5.97 -4.16
N ILE A 119 13.07 -6.83 -3.19
CA ILE A 119 12.73 -6.43 -1.81
C ILE A 119 13.82 -6.95 -0.87
N GLU A 120 14.62 -6.01 -0.36
CA GLU A 120 15.58 -6.24 0.72
C GLU A 120 14.87 -6.42 2.08
N GLU A 121 15.51 -7.14 3.00
CA GLU A 121 14.97 -7.45 4.33
C GLU A 121 13.53 -8.03 4.29
N ALA A 122 13.22 -8.85 3.27
CA ALA A 122 11.86 -9.28 2.92
C ALA A 122 11.05 -9.91 4.06
N HIS A 123 11.70 -10.48 5.08
CA HIS A 123 11.04 -11.02 6.27
C HIS A 123 10.27 -9.95 7.07
N GLN A 124 10.61 -8.67 6.92
CA GLN A 124 9.87 -7.54 7.52
C GLN A 124 8.54 -7.26 6.82
N PHE A 125 8.42 -7.64 5.53
CA PHE A 125 7.30 -7.29 4.66
C PHE A 125 6.42 -8.48 4.28
N CYS A 126 6.96 -9.69 4.31
CA CYS A 126 6.26 -10.93 3.98
C CYS A 126 6.63 -12.08 4.96
N PRO A 127 6.33 -11.93 6.26
CA PRO A 127 6.72 -12.92 7.26
C PRO A 127 5.91 -14.22 7.13
N GLU A 128 6.52 -15.36 7.50
CA GLU A 128 5.90 -16.69 7.41
C GLU A 128 4.71 -16.86 8.36
N ALA A 129 4.88 -16.45 9.62
CA ALA A 129 3.90 -16.68 10.67
C ALA A 129 2.52 -16.10 10.29
N ALA A 130 1.49 -16.94 10.31
CA ALA A 130 0.10 -16.57 10.03
C ALA A 130 -0.43 -15.43 10.93
N HIS A 131 0.16 -15.27 12.12
CA HIS A 131 -0.20 -14.22 13.08
C HIS A 131 0.51 -12.88 12.83
N SER A 132 1.64 -12.84 12.11
CA SER A 132 2.28 -11.58 11.71
C SER A 132 1.65 -11.10 10.40
N LYS A 133 0.55 -10.34 10.52
CA LYS A 133 -0.16 -9.73 9.38
C LYS A 133 0.58 -8.49 8.88
N ALA A 134 1.77 -8.67 8.29
CA ALA A 134 2.37 -7.56 7.55
C ALA A 134 1.42 -7.14 6.44
N LEU A 135 1.12 -5.84 6.33
CA LEU A 135 0.13 -5.32 5.40
C LEU A 135 0.49 -5.69 3.94
N SER A 136 1.78 -5.60 3.62
CA SER A 136 2.35 -5.92 2.30
C SER A 136 2.39 -7.42 1.95
N LYS A 137 2.14 -8.33 2.89
CA LYS A 137 2.32 -9.78 2.67
C LYS A 137 1.48 -10.28 1.49
N TYR A 138 0.20 -9.90 1.46
CA TYR A 138 -0.75 -10.38 0.48
C TYR A 138 -0.37 -10.01 -0.95
N ILE A 139 0.00 -8.76 -1.19
CA ILE A 139 0.39 -8.31 -2.53
C ILE A 139 1.72 -8.93 -2.97
N ILE A 140 2.69 -9.08 -2.06
CA ILE A 140 3.95 -9.76 -2.34
C ILE A 140 3.71 -11.22 -2.77
N GLU A 141 2.88 -11.96 -2.03
CA GLU A 141 2.49 -13.33 -2.39
C GLU A 141 1.69 -13.42 -3.69
N THR A 142 0.94 -12.36 -4.03
CA THR A 142 0.19 -12.27 -5.29
C THR A 142 1.14 -12.06 -6.47
N ILE A 143 2.10 -11.15 -6.35
CA ILE A 143 3.15 -10.95 -7.37
C ILE A 143 3.99 -12.21 -7.52
N ALA A 144 4.36 -12.89 -6.42
CA ALA A 144 5.10 -14.14 -6.48
C ALA A 144 4.38 -15.23 -7.30
N ARG A 145 3.06 -15.35 -7.16
CA ARG A 145 2.25 -16.37 -7.86
C ARG A 145 1.86 -15.98 -9.28
N GLU A 146 1.53 -14.71 -9.52
CA GLU A 146 0.93 -14.26 -10.78
C GLU A 146 1.89 -13.42 -11.64
N GLY A 147 2.95 -12.87 -11.05
CA GLY A 147 3.84 -11.91 -11.68
C GLY A 147 4.46 -12.39 -12.99
N ARG A 148 4.83 -13.68 -13.07
CA ARG A 148 5.34 -14.30 -14.31
C ARG A 148 4.40 -14.12 -15.50
N LYS A 149 3.08 -14.17 -15.30
CA LYS A 149 2.08 -14.01 -16.37
C LYS A 149 2.11 -12.62 -16.99
N PHE A 150 2.53 -11.63 -16.21
CA PHE A 150 2.54 -10.21 -16.59
C PHE A 150 3.95 -9.64 -16.72
N MET A 151 5.01 -10.47 -16.69
CA MET A 151 6.41 -10.01 -16.67
C MET A 151 6.69 -8.98 -15.56
N ALA A 152 6.07 -9.19 -14.39
CA ALA A 152 6.35 -8.49 -13.13
C ALA A 152 7.06 -9.47 -12.20
N CYS A 153 8.38 -9.60 -12.36
CA CYS A 153 9.17 -10.56 -11.59
C CYS A 153 9.44 -10.04 -10.18
N LEU A 154 9.62 -10.95 -9.23
CA LEU A 154 9.89 -10.65 -7.84
C LEU A 154 11.16 -11.38 -7.38
N CYS A 155 12.04 -10.67 -6.68
CA CYS A 155 13.19 -11.20 -5.97
C CYS A 155 13.10 -10.75 -4.50
N LEU A 156 13.12 -11.72 -3.59
CA LEU A 156 13.08 -11.47 -2.15
C LEU A 156 14.44 -11.78 -1.55
N ILE A 157 15.05 -10.77 -0.93
CA ILE A 157 16.35 -10.90 -0.27
C ILE A 157 16.12 -10.76 1.24
N SER A 158 16.64 -11.71 2.02
CA SER A 158 16.45 -11.71 3.47
C SER A 158 17.57 -12.48 4.16
N GLN A 159 18.13 -11.89 5.22
CA GLN A 159 19.09 -12.55 6.10
C GLN A 159 18.45 -13.62 7.00
N ARG A 160 17.12 -13.68 7.05
CA ARG A 160 16.34 -14.61 7.88
C ARG A 160 15.37 -15.43 7.01
N PRO A 161 15.87 -16.40 6.22
CA PRO A 161 15.05 -17.14 5.26
C PRO A 161 13.93 -17.94 5.93
N LYS A 162 14.16 -18.53 7.11
CA LYS A 162 13.17 -19.26 7.92
C LYS A 162 12.03 -18.39 8.50
N LYS A 163 12.01 -17.09 8.20
CA LYS A 163 10.95 -16.16 8.65
C LYS A 163 10.17 -15.59 7.47
N LEU A 164 10.46 -16.00 6.24
CA LEU A 164 9.82 -15.50 5.03
C LEU A 164 8.69 -16.45 4.60
N SER A 165 7.60 -15.90 4.05
CA SER A 165 6.46 -16.72 3.62
C SER A 165 6.86 -17.78 2.60
N THR A 166 6.56 -19.04 2.92
CA THR A 166 6.72 -20.19 2.02
C THR A 166 5.90 -20.05 0.74
N THR A 167 4.76 -19.33 0.79
CA THR A 167 3.94 -19.01 -0.39
C THR A 167 4.63 -18.02 -1.35
N ALA A 168 5.43 -17.10 -0.80
CA ALA A 168 6.21 -16.15 -1.60
C ALA A 168 7.55 -16.75 -2.07
N PHE A 169 7.91 -17.93 -1.56
CA PHE A 169 9.07 -18.71 -1.94
C PHE A 169 8.63 -19.88 -2.84
N PRO A 170 8.33 -19.66 -4.13
CA PRO A 170 8.28 -20.78 -5.04
C PRO A 170 9.72 -21.33 -5.10
N ILE A 171 9.90 -22.57 -4.65
CA ILE A 171 11.16 -23.31 -4.61
C ILE A 171 11.94 -23.08 -5.91
N ASN A 172 12.97 -22.22 -5.84
CA ASN A 172 14.14 -22.30 -6.69
C ASN A 172 15.24 -22.84 -5.77
N ASN A 173 15.26 -24.16 -5.61
CA ASN A 173 16.49 -24.86 -5.27
C ASN A 173 17.47 -24.62 -6.41
N ILE A 174 18.24 -23.54 -6.34
CA ILE A 174 19.58 -23.57 -6.93
C ILE A 174 20.43 -24.25 -5.86
N SER A 175 20.33 -25.58 -5.83
CA SER A 175 21.38 -26.39 -5.21
C SER A 175 22.61 -26.29 -6.11
N PRO A 176 23.82 -26.15 -5.53
CA PRO A 176 25.06 -26.08 -6.30
C PRO A 176 25.28 -27.32 -7.17
#